data_AF-A0A101XRR7-F1
#
_entry.id   AF-A0A101XRR7-F1
#
_cell.length_a   1.000
_cell.length_b   1.000
_cell.length_c   1.000
_cell.angle_alpha   90.00
_cell.angle_beta   90.00
_cell.angle_gamma   90.00
#
_symmetry.space_group_name_H-M   'P 1'
#
loop_
_entity.id
_entity.type
_entity.pdbx_description
1 polymer ?
#
loop_
_entity_poly.entity_id
_entity_poly.type
_entity_poly.pdbx_seq_one_letter_code
_entity_poly.pdbx_strand_id
1 'polypeptide(L)' 'MPIGSGMSCPVLTGVGVGTTVFVWIDAAIFLARFQGYQNGVALFLVNGVLLRVPCSQIRAIFT' A
#
# COMPACT_ATOMS: atom_id res chain seq x y z
N MET A 1 -13.23 -4.78 9.17
CA MET A 1 -13.06 -3.39 9.61
C MET A 1 -12.07 -2.74 8.66
N PRO A 2 -12.38 -1.62 7.98
CA PRO A 2 -11.35 -0.94 7.20
C PRO A 2 -10.29 -0.49 8.18
N ILE A 3 -9.08 -1.03 8.04
CA ILE A 3 -7.95 -0.65 8.87
C ILE A 3 -7.56 0.75 8.39
N GLY A 4 -7.91 1.76 9.18
CA GLY A 4 -7.85 3.15 8.74
C GLY A 4 -7.94 4.16 9.87
N SER A 5 -7.32 3.89 11.02
CA SER A 5 -7.25 4.84 12.13
C SER A 5 -5.94 4.70 12.88
N GLY A 6 -4.84 5.11 12.25
CA GLY A 6 -3.52 5.10 12.88
C GLY A 6 -2.44 5.46 11.88
N MET A 7 -2.12 6.76 11.80
CA MET A 7 -1.14 7.37 10.90
C MET A 7 -1.52 7.25 9.41
N SER A 8 -2.06 8.34 8.85
CA SER A 8 -2.56 8.41 7.48
C SER A 8 -1.45 8.12 6.47
N CYS A 9 -1.72 7.20 5.55
CA CYS A 9 -0.89 6.93 4.40
C CYS A 9 -1.50 7.73 3.22
N PRO A 10 -1.17 9.03 3.05
CA PRO A 10 -1.92 9.91 2.16
C PRO A 10 -1.94 9.41 0.71
N VAL A 11 -0.86 8.76 0.28
CA VAL A 11 -0.69 8.17 -1.06
C VAL A 11 -1.66 7.02 -1.34
N LEU A 12 -2.21 6.39 -0.29
CA LEU A 12 -3.20 5.31 -0.37
C LEU A 12 -4.63 5.79 -0.08
N THR A 13 -4.84 7.10 0.08
CA THR A 13 -6.17 7.65 0.30
C THR A 13 -7.04 7.40 -0.92
N GLY A 14 -8.18 6.74 -0.72
CA GLY A 14 -9.09 6.38 -1.81
C GLY A 14 -8.78 5.06 -2.51
N VAL A 15 -7.68 4.37 -2.17
CA VAL A 15 -7.40 3.02 -2.71
C VAL A 15 -8.20 1.99 -1.93
N GLY A 16 -9.05 1.25 -2.64
CA GLY A 16 -9.85 0.15 -2.08
C GLY A 16 -8.99 -1.05 -1.67
N VAL A 17 -9.30 -1.66 -0.53
CA VAL A 17 -8.71 -2.96 -0.15
C VAL A 17 -9.11 -4.00 -1.18
N GLY A 18 -8.14 -4.77 -1.67
CA GLY A 18 -8.30 -5.75 -2.73
C GLY A 18 -8.08 -5.19 -4.13
N THR A 19 -7.83 -3.88 -4.30
CA THR A 19 -7.50 -3.28 -5.60
C THR A 19 -6.06 -3.64 -6.00
N THR A 20 -5.87 -4.03 -7.25
CA THR A 20 -4.54 -4.20 -7.83
C THR A 20 -3.98 -2.82 -8.18
N VAL A 21 -2.80 -2.51 -7.69
CA VAL A 21 -2.13 -1.22 -7.87
C VAL A 21 -0.68 -1.42 -8.27
N PHE A 22 -0.13 -0.46 -9.01
CA PHE A 22 1.31 -0.31 -9.15
C PHE A 22 1.81 0.59 -8.03
N VAL A 23 2.60 0.02 -7.10
CA VAL A 23 3.19 0.77 -6.00
C VAL A 23 4.64 1.09 -6.33
N TRP A 24 5.00 2.38 -6.25
CA TRP A 24 6.38 2.84 -6.38
C TRP A 24 7.01 2.95 -4.99
N ILE A 25 7.94 2.05 -4.71
CA ILE A 25 8.67 1.95 -3.44
C ILE A 25 10.14 2.27 -3.72
N ASP A 26 10.67 3.29 -3.07
CA ASP A 26 12.05 3.77 -3.26
C ASP A 26 12.40 4.04 -4.74
N ALA A 27 13.02 3.07 -5.42
CA ALA A 27 13.45 3.15 -6.82
C ALA A 27 12.84 2.06 -7.72
N ALA A 28 11.87 1.28 -7.23
CA ALA A 28 11.25 0.18 -7.95
C ALA A 28 9.72 0.25 -7.93
N ILE A 29 9.09 -0.18 -9.04
CA ILE A 29 7.64 -0.25 -9.17
C ILE A 29 7.22 -1.72 -9.13
N PHE A 30 6.26 -2.03 -8.27
CA PHE A 30 5.73 -3.38 -8.09
C PHE A 30 4.25 -3.41 -8.41
N LEU A 31 3.81 -4.42 -9.17
CA LEU A 31 2.40 -4.75 -9.30
C LEU A 31 1.98 -5.51 -8.04
N ALA A 32 1.06 -4.93 -7.26
CA ALA A 32 0.67 -5.50 -5.99
C ALA A 32 -0.81 -5.29 -5.70
N ARG A 33 -1.43 -6.20 -4.93
CA ARG A 33 -2.81 -6.04 -4.48
C ARG A 33 -2.83 -5.39 -3.10
N PHE A 34 -3.45 -4.22 -2.99
CA PHE A 34 -3.53 -3.51 -1.73
C PHE A 34 -4.38 -4.29 -0.71
N GLN A 35 -3.87 -4.49 0.50
CA GLN A 35 -4.56 -5.23 1.57
C GLN A 35 -4.99 -4.33 2.74
N GLY A 36 -4.66 -3.04 2.69
CA GLY A 36 -4.91 -2.08 3.76
C GLY A 36 -3.62 -1.51 4.35
N TYR A 37 -3.76 -0.65 5.35
CA TYR A 37 -2.61 -0.05 6.04
C TYR A 37 -2.90 0.08 7.53
N GLN A 38 -1.87 -0.04 8.36
CA GLN A 38 -1.97 0.09 9.82
C GLN A 38 -0.69 0.73 10.37
N ASN A 39 -0.82 1.68 11.30
CA ASN A 39 0.31 2.30 12.00
C ASN A 39 1.41 2.81 11.06
N GLY A 40 1.03 3.47 9.95
CA GLY A 40 2.00 3.99 8.98
C GLY A 40 2.70 2.93 8.13
N VAL A 41 2.18 1.70 8.09
CA VAL A 41 2.67 0.61 7.24
C VAL A 41 1.54 0.13 6.33
N ALA A 42 1.78 0.14 5.03
CA ALA A 42 0.90 -0.41 4.02
C ALA A 42 1.18 -1.91 3.78
N LEU A 43 0.11 -2.65 3.51
CA LEU A 43 0.14 -4.07 3.21
C LEU A 43 -0.19 -4.27 1.74
N PHE A 44 0.70 -4.98 1.04
CA PHE A 44 0.55 -5.30 -0.37
C PHE A 44 0.75 -6.79 -0.59
N LEU A 45 -0.01 -7.39 -1.49
CA LEU A 45 0.17 -8.76 -1.92
C LEU A 45 0.86 -8.76 -3.29
N VAL A 46 2.11 -9.24 -3.37
CA VAL A 46 2.89 -9.34 -4.60
C VAL A 46 3.11 -10.82 -4.89
N ASN A 47 2.53 -11.33 -5.99
CA ASN A 47 2.67 -12.75 -6.38
C ASN A 47 2.38 -13.76 -5.25
N GLY A 48 1.40 -13.46 -4.38
CA GLY A 48 1.05 -14.30 -3.22
C GLY A 48 1.86 -14.05 -1.96
N VAL A 49 2.89 -13.19 -2.00
CA VAL A 49 3.69 -12.80 -0.84
C VAL A 49 3.16 -11.50 -0.25
N LEU A 50 2.96 -11.46 1.06
CA LEU A 50 2.55 -10.25 1.78
C LEU A 50 3.76 -9.35 2.05
N LEU A 51 3.82 -8.22 1.38
CA LEU A 51 4.82 -7.17 1.54
C LEU A 51 4.30 -6.11 2.52
N ARG A 52 5.14 -5.76 3.50
CA ARG A 52 4.90 -4.69 4.48
C ARG A 52 5.78 -3.51 4.12
N VAL A 53 5.17 -2.38 3.77
CA VAL A 53 5.87 -1.22 3.24
C VAL A 53 5.53 -0.01 4.10
N PRO A 54 6.50 0.58 4.81
CA PRO A 54 6.33 1.87 5.49
C PRO A 54 5.81 2.93 4.51
N CYS A 55 4.81 3.69 4.94
CA CYS A 55 4.23 4.77 4.14
C CYS A 55 5.27 5.79 3.66
N SER A 56 6.36 5.98 4.42
CA SER A 56 7.47 6.86 4.07
C SER A 56 8.30 6.41 2.86
N GLN A 57 8.26 5.12 2.52
CA GLN A 57 8.97 4.57 1.35
C GLN A 57 8.13 4.61 0.07
N ILE A 58 6.81 4.83 0.19
CA ILE A 58 5.89 4.87 -0.93
C ILE A 58 5.95 6.26 -1.56
N ARG A 59 6.44 6.35 -2.79
CA ARG A 59 6.53 7.62 -3.52
C ARG A 59 5.24 7.95 -4.25
N ALA A 60 4.63 6.96 -4.89
CA ALA A 60 3.40 7.11 -5.66
C ALA A 60 2.71 5.75 -5.83
N ILE A 61 1.41 5.79 -6.13
CA ILE A 61 0.61 4.61 -6.45
C ILE A 61 -0.25 4.92 -7.67
N PHE A 62 -0.40 3.93 -8.54
CA PHE A 62 -1.24 3.99 -9.74
C PHE A 62 -2.26 2.85 -9.66
N THR A 63 -3.54 3.18 -9.81
CA THR A 63 -4.68 2.24 -9.79
C THR A 63 -5.13 1.89 -11.19
#